data_AF-A0A3L8PCV9-F1
#
_entry.id   AF-A0A3L8PCV9-F1
#
_cell.length_a   1.000
_cell.length_b   1.000
_cell.length_c   1.000
_cell.angle_alpha   90.00
_cell.angle_beta   90.00
_cell.angle_gamma   90.00
#
_symmetry.space_group_name_H-M   'P 1'
#
loop_
_entity.id
_entity.type
_entity.pdbx_description
1 polymer ?
#
loop_
_entity_poly.entity_id
_entity_poly.type
_entity_poly.pdbx_seq_one_letter_code
_entity_poly.pdbx_strand_id
1 'polypeptide(L)'
;SWAAAATGGESPIDLGAAAFKDLEEVREHVATAGHTWADVGPFAMGDESLVVAVEPAPRYRGDTEAALADLQTWQQAGHAVLLTVPGPGQAQRTVEWLAEHDVAARHVEVLEPGAGSSERIVQVAVADLDEGFIAADLGFVVLTYDD
;
A
#
# COMPACT_ATOMS: atom_id res chain seq x y z
N SER A 1 -37.42 9.28 -8.24
CA SER A 1 -37.16 10.09 -9.45
C SER A 1 -37.50 11.54 -9.17
N TRP A 2 -36.52 12.44 -9.16
CA TRP A 2 -36.76 13.87 -8.89
C TRP A 2 -37.11 14.70 -10.13
N ALA A 3 -37.07 14.12 -11.34
CA ALA A 3 -37.21 14.88 -12.58
C ALA A 3 -38.51 14.63 -13.35
N ALA A 4 -39.15 13.46 -13.20
CA ALA A 4 -40.36 13.14 -13.97
C ALA A 4 -41.59 14.01 -13.62
N ALA A 5 -41.62 14.62 -12.43
CA ALA A 5 -42.74 15.45 -11.99
C ALA A 5 -42.63 16.93 -12.40
N ALA A 6 -41.46 17.43 -12.82
CA ALA A 6 -41.25 18.85 -13.09
C ALA A 6 -41.62 19.27 -14.53
N THR A 7 -41.81 18.34 -15.47
CA THR A 7 -41.96 18.64 -16.92
C THR A 7 -43.16 18.02 -17.61
N GLY A 8 -44.09 17.39 -16.88
CA GLY A 8 -45.41 17.00 -17.44
C GLY A 8 -45.41 15.76 -18.35
N GLY A 9 -44.63 14.72 -18.02
CA GLY A 9 -44.67 13.42 -18.72
C GLY A 9 -45.77 12.49 -18.20
N GLU A 10 -46.50 11.84 -19.11
CA GLU A 10 -47.75 11.08 -18.89
C GLU A 10 -47.65 9.72 -18.18
N SER A 11 -46.51 9.31 -17.61
CA SER A 11 -46.46 8.11 -16.76
C SER A 11 -45.21 8.10 -15.86
N PRO A 12 -45.28 7.71 -14.58
CA PRO A 12 -44.10 7.67 -13.72
C PRO A 12 -43.08 6.64 -14.25
N ILE A 13 -41.91 7.10 -14.67
CA ILE A 13 -40.78 6.22 -14.97
C ILE A 13 -40.21 5.74 -13.64
N ASP A 14 -40.24 4.42 -13.40
CA ASP A 14 -39.61 3.80 -12.25
C ASP A 14 -38.09 3.75 -12.44
N LEU A 15 -37.39 4.63 -11.73
CA LEU A 15 -35.93 4.68 -11.70
C LEU A 15 -35.36 3.97 -10.47
N GLY A 16 -36.20 3.34 -9.62
CA GLY A 16 -35.75 2.63 -8.42
C GLY A 16 -34.82 1.46 -8.76
N ALA A 17 -35.04 0.82 -9.91
CA ALA A 17 -34.15 -0.22 -10.43
C ALA A 17 -32.73 0.31 -10.80
N ALA A 18 -32.59 1.62 -11.02
CA ALA A 18 -31.32 2.29 -11.35
C ALA A 18 -30.72 3.07 -10.16
N ALA A 19 -31.33 2.97 -8.97
CA ALA A 19 -30.78 3.55 -7.75
C ALA A 19 -29.62 2.69 -7.22
N PHE A 20 -28.77 3.29 -6.37
CA PHE A 20 -27.81 2.53 -5.59
C PHE A 20 -28.52 1.47 -4.76
N LYS A 21 -27.90 0.30 -4.67
CA LYS A 21 -28.35 -0.84 -3.85
C LYS A 21 -27.79 -0.72 -2.44
N ASP A 22 -28.51 -1.27 -1.47
CA ASP A 22 -28.00 -1.37 -0.11
C ASP A 22 -26.85 -2.38 -0.06
N LEU A 23 -25.91 -2.17 0.87
CA LEU A 23 -24.71 -3.01 0.95
C LEU A 23 -25.04 -4.50 1.19
N GLU A 24 -26.13 -4.78 1.92
CA GLU A 24 -26.64 -6.13 2.16
C GLU A 24 -27.13 -6.79 0.86
N GLU A 25 -27.91 -6.06 0.03
CA GLU A 25 -28.38 -6.53 -1.27
C GLU A 25 -27.20 -6.85 -2.21
N VAL A 26 -26.16 -5.99 -2.19
CA VAL A 26 -24.94 -6.21 -2.97
C VAL A 26 -24.21 -7.48 -2.50
N ARG A 27 -24.10 -7.69 -1.18
CA ARG A 27 -23.43 -8.86 -0.61
C ARG A 27 -24.16 -10.17 -0.95
N GLU A 28 -25.49 -10.18 -0.88
CA GLU A 28 -26.32 -11.34 -1.27
C GLU A 28 -26.16 -11.65 -2.77
N HIS A 29 -26.15 -10.60 -3.61
CA HIS A 29 -25.97 -10.76 -5.04
C HIS A 29 -24.59 -11.35 -5.40
N VAL A 30 -23.51 -10.84 -4.79
CA VAL A 30 -22.13 -11.36 -4.97
C VAL A 30 -22.06 -12.84 -4.60
N ALA A 31 -22.67 -13.24 -3.48
CA ALA A 31 -22.72 -14.64 -3.06
C ALA A 31 -23.50 -15.52 -4.05
N THR A 32 -24.66 -15.06 -4.52
CA THR A 32 -25.49 -15.78 -5.50
C THR A 32 -24.76 -15.96 -6.84
N ALA A 33 -23.92 -14.99 -7.22
CA ALA A 33 -23.06 -15.06 -8.40
C ALA A 33 -21.83 -15.97 -8.23
N GLY A 34 -21.62 -16.56 -7.05
CA GLY A 34 -20.48 -17.44 -6.75
C GLY A 34 -19.15 -16.71 -6.50
N HIS A 35 -19.20 -15.42 -6.18
CA HIS A 35 -18.04 -14.62 -5.83
C HIS A 35 -17.81 -14.55 -4.31
N THR A 36 -16.57 -14.31 -3.90
CA THR A 36 -16.20 -14.12 -2.49
C THR A 36 -16.26 -12.65 -2.11
N TRP A 37 -16.70 -12.36 -0.89
CA TRP A 37 -16.67 -11.03 -0.28
C TRP A 37 -15.69 -11.04 0.89
N ALA A 38 -14.82 -10.04 0.98
CA ALA A 38 -13.91 -9.85 2.11
C ALA A 38 -13.83 -8.37 2.48
N ASP A 39 -13.65 -8.11 3.76
CA ASP A 39 -13.45 -6.77 4.30
C ASP A 39 -11.97 -6.61 4.71
N VAL A 40 -11.39 -5.45 4.43
CA VAL A 40 -10.03 -5.09 4.86
C VAL A 40 -10.11 -3.77 5.58
N GLY A 41 -9.54 -3.70 6.77
CA GLY A 41 -9.56 -2.49 7.57
C GLY A 41 -8.54 -2.55 8.71
N PRO A 42 -8.31 -1.40 9.39
CA PRO A 42 -7.31 -1.29 10.45
C PRO A 42 -7.75 -1.94 11.77
N PHE A 43 -8.99 -2.42 11.86
CA PHE A 43 -9.55 -3.01 13.07
C PHE A 43 -10.06 -4.42 12.79
N ALA A 44 -9.77 -5.35 13.69
CA ALA A 44 -10.35 -6.68 13.66
C ALA A 44 -11.87 -6.57 13.85
N MET A 45 -12.63 -7.22 12.97
CA MET A 45 -14.09 -7.27 12.98
C MET A 45 -14.55 -8.68 13.36
N GLY A 46 -14.38 -9.02 14.64
CA GLY A 46 -14.79 -10.31 15.21
C GLY A 46 -13.79 -11.45 15.02
N ASP A 47 -14.19 -12.64 15.47
CA ASP A 47 -13.31 -13.80 15.63
C ASP A 47 -12.83 -14.43 14.30
N GLU A 48 -13.49 -14.12 13.19
CA GLU A 48 -13.12 -14.60 11.84
C GLU A 48 -12.09 -13.68 11.14
N SER A 49 -11.66 -12.60 11.80
CA SER A 49 -10.70 -11.66 11.23
C SER A 49 -9.27 -12.20 11.26
N LEU A 50 -8.59 -12.14 10.11
CA LEU A 50 -7.15 -12.39 10.02
C LEU A 50 -6.40 -11.07 10.29
N VAL A 51 -5.65 -11.01 11.39
CA VAL A 51 -4.74 -9.90 11.66
C VAL A 51 -3.45 -10.09 10.87
N VAL A 52 -3.17 -9.15 9.98
CA VAL A 52 -1.89 -9.08 9.28
C VAL A 52 -0.92 -8.29 10.15
N ALA A 53 0.20 -8.91 10.55
CA ALA A 53 1.23 -8.29 11.40
C ALA A 53 2.08 -7.29 10.58
N VAL A 54 1.46 -6.16 10.23
CA VAL A 54 2.10 -5.03 9.55
C VAL A 54 1.83 -3.75 10.33
N GLU A 55 2.85 -2.91 10.43
CA GLU A 55 2.78 -1.60 11.07
C GLU A 55 3.06 -0.52 10.01
N PRO A 56 2.44 0.68 10.11
CA PRO A 56 2.82 1.80 9.25
C PRO A 56 4.30 2.13 9.38
N ALA A 57 4.95 2.52 8.27
CA ALA A 57 6.32 3.01 8.33
C ALA A 57 6.44 4.29 9.18
N PRO A 58 7.61 4.53 9.81
CA PRO A 58 7.87 5.79 10.51
C PRO A 58 7.78 6.96 9.54
N ARG A 59 7.19 8.07 10.00
CA ARG A 59 7.19 9.34 9.25
C ARG A 59 8.34 10.20 9.76
N TYR A 60 9.39 10.31 8.96
CA TYR A 60 10.61 11.05 9.26
C TYR A 60 10.43 12.56 9.09
N ARG A 61 9.49 13.00 8.23
CA ARG A 61 9.17 14.44 8.05
C ARG A 61 10.39 15.30 7.74
N GLY A 62 11.32 14.75 6.94
CA GLY A 62 12.58 15.40 6.57
C GLY A 62 13.75 15.17 7.53
N ASP A 63 13.57 14.41 8.61
CA ASP A 63 14.66 13.93 9.46
C ASP A 63 15.40 12.78 8.77
N THR A 64 16.31 13.14 7.86
CA THR A 64 17.08 12.18 7.08
C THR A 64 18.08 11.38 7.92
N GLU A 65 18.55 11.93 9.03
CA GLU A 65 19.46 11.22 9.95
C GLU A 65 18.74 10.07 10.65
N ALA A 66 17.50 10.30 11.10
CA ALA A 66 16.66 9.25 11.67
C ALA A 66 16.35 8.14 10.64
N ALA A 67 16.02 8.52 9.40
CA ALA A 67 15.77 7.55 8.32
C ALA A 67 16.99 6.66 8.03
N LEU A 68 18.18 7.25 7.97
CA LEU A 68 19.43 6.50 7.78
C LEU A 68 19.72 5.55 8.95
N ALA A 69 19.49 5.99 10.18
CA ALA A 69 19.70 5.15 11.37
C ALA A 69 18.77 3.92 11.35
N ASP A 70 17.51 4.08 10.97
CA ASP A 70 16.56 2.97 10.86
C ASP A 70 16.91 2.04 9.70
N LEU A 71 17.27 2.58 8.52
CA LEU A 71 17.77 1.80 7.39
C LEU A 71 18.98 0.93 7.75
N GLN A 72 19.93 1.48 8.51
CA GLN A 72 21.09 0.73 8.99
C GLN A 72 20.69 -0.35 10.01
N THR A 73 19.76 -0.04 10.91
CA THR A 73 19.23 -0.98 11.90
C THR A 73 18.58 -2.19 11.20
N TRP A 74 17.73 -1.95 10.20
CA TRP A 74 17.08 -3.02 9.43
C TRP A 74 18.06 -3.85 8.60
N GLN A 75 19.07 -3.22 7.98
CA GLN A 75 20.14 -3.95 7.28
C GLN A 75 20.93 -4.85 8.24
N GLN A 76 21.25 -4.37 9.45
CA GLN A 76 21.95 -5.15 10.47
C GLN A 76 21.10 -6.33 10.97
N ALA A 77 19.77 -6.12 11.07
CA ALA A 77 18.79 -7.16 11.38
C ALA A 77 18.54 -8.15 10.22
N GLY A 78 19.13 -7.91 9.03
CA GLY A 78 18.96 -8.76 7.85
C GLY A 78 17.61 -8.62 7.15
N HIS A 79 16.89 -7.53 7.40
CA HIS A 79 15.62 -7.26 6.74
C HIS A 79 15.84 -6.90 5.27
N ALA A 80 14.93 -7.36 4.42
CA ALA A 80 14.80 -6.83 3.07
C ALA A 80 14.13 -5.45 3.15
N VAL A 81 14.81 -4.43 2.63
CA VAL A 81 14.29 -3.06 2.62
C VAL A 81 14.03 -2.64 1.17
N LEU A 82 12.82 -2.18 0.91
CA LEU A 82 12.40 -1.54 -0.33
C LEU A 82 12.14 -0.06 -0.06
N LEU A 83 12.80 0.82 -0.80
CA LEU A 83 12.51 2.24 -0.84
C LEU A 83 11.91 2.57 -2.21
N THR A 84 10.66 3.00 -2.24
CA THR A 84 9.98 3.35 -3.49
C THR A 84 10.02 4.84 -3.76
N VAL A 85 10.20 5.19 -5.02
CA VAL A 85 10.24 6.58 -5.48
C VAL A 85 9.34 6.81 -6.69
N PRO A 86 8.82 8.03 -6.92
CA PRO A 86 7.90 8.32 -8.02
C PRO A 86 8.50 8.24 -9.43
N GLY A 87 9.83 8.26 -9.58
CA GLY A 87 10.44 8.31 -10.91
C GLY A 87 11.92 7.93 -10.98
N PRO A 88 12.41 7.59 -12.18
CA PRO A 88 13.73 6.98 -12.36
C PRO A 88 14.89 7.92 -11.99
N GLY A 89 14.74 9.23 -12.23
CA GLY A 89 15.75 10.22 -11.83
C GLY A 89 15.84 10.38 -10.31
N GLN A 90 14.75 10.14 -9.59
CA GLN A 90 14.78 10.11 -8.12
C GLN A 90 15.39 8.81 -7.63
N ALA A 91 15.14 7.67 -8.30
CA ALA A 91 15.71 6.38 -7.93
C ALA A 91 17.24 6.41 -7.97
N GLN A 92 17.81 6.94 -9.06
CA GLN A 92 19.24 7.12 -9.18
C GLN A 92 19.80 8.01 -8.06
N ARG A 93 19.16 9.16 -7.82
CA ARG A 93 19.58 10.11 -6.76
C ARG A 93 19.50 9.50 -5.36
N THR A 94 18.47 8.71 -5.07
CA THR A 94 18.34 8.04 -3.78
C THR A 94 19.44 7.00 -3.58
N VAL A 95 19.81 6.24 -4.62
CA VAL A 95 20.95 5.31 -4.54
C VAL A 95 22.27 6.07 -4.29
N GLU A 96 22.49 7.17 -5.00
CA GLU A 96 23.67 8.04 -4.80
C GLU A 96 23.71 8.59 -3.37
N TRP A 97 22.60 9.13 -2.87
CA TRP A 97 22.45 9.65 -1.51
C TRP A 97 22.69 8.56 -0.45
N LEU A 98 22.12 7.36 -0.62
CA LEU A 98 22.37 6.24 0.31
C LEU A 98 23.85 5.85 0.34
N ALA A 99 24.51 5.83 -0.83
CA ALA A 99 25.93 5.51 -0.92
C ALA A 99 26.83 6.57 -0.25
N GLU A 100 26.48 7.85 -0.34
CA GLU A 100 27.17 8.94 0.39
C GLU A 100 27.11 8.78 1.91
N HIS A 101 26.13 8.04 2.43
CA HIS A 101 25.90 7.78 3.86
C HIS A 101 26.21 6.33 4.25
N ASP A 102 27.05 5.64 3.48
CA ASP A 102 27.51 4.27 3.73
C ASP A 102 26.37 3.23 3.80
N VAL A 103 25.24 3.48 3.14
CA VAL A 103 24.13 2.53 2.99
C VAL A 103 24.19 1.87 1.61
N ALA A 104 24.38 0.55 1.59
CA ALA A 104 24.41 -0.21 0.34
C ALA A 104 23.02 -0.24 -0.30
N ALA A 105 22.91 0.30 -1.51
CA ALA A 105 21.65 0.38 -2.24
C ALA A 105 21.82 0.06 -3.72
N ARG A 106 20.75 -0.44 -4.34
CA ARG A 106 20.70 -0.63 -5.79
C ARG A 106 19.32 -0.29 -6.33
N HIS A 107 19.28 0.32 -7.50
CA HIS A 107 18.04 0.50 -8.25
C HIS A 107 17.64 -0.83 -8.90
N VAL A 108 16.38 -1.22 -8.75
CA VAL A 108 15.80 -2.44 -9.32
C VAL A 108 14.53 -2.13 -10.09
N GLU A 109 14.33 -2.82 -11.22
CA GLU A 109 13.08 -2.74 -11.98
C GLU A 109 12.08 -3.82 -11.54
N VAL A 110 12.56 -4.95 -11.04
CA VAL A 110 11.76 -6.08 -10.60
C VAL A 110 12.24 -6.55 -9.24
N LEU A 111 11.30 -6.76 -8.32
CA LEU A 111 11.55 -7.33 -7.01
C LEU A 111 11.45 -8.84 -7.09
N GLU A 112 12.59 -9.51 -6.90
CA GLU A 112 12.63 -10.96 -6.80
C GLU A 112 12.42 -11.39 -5.35
N PRO A 113 11.61 -12.44 -5.08
CA PRO A 113 11.44 -12.97 -3.74
C PRO A 113 12.79 -13.31 -3.09
N GLY A 114 13.04 -12.77 -1.89
CA GLY A 114 14.28 -12.99 -1.14
C GLY A 114 15.49 -12.15 -1.60
N ALA A 115 15.36 -11.36 -2.67
CA ALA A 115 16.39 -10.39 -3.04
C ALA A 115 16.58 -9.32 -1.94
N GLY A 116 17.80 -8.82 -1.77
CA GLY A 116 18.13 -7.76 -0.80
C GLY A 116 18.38 -8.22 0.63
N SER A 117 17.64 -9.22 1.16
CA SER A 117 17.84 -9.72 2.53
C SER A 117 19.19 -10.42 2.71
N SER A 118 19.59 -11.29 1.77
CA SER A 118 20.88 -12.01 1.85
C SER A 118 22.08 -11.11 1.60
N GLU A 119 21.89 -10.01 0.88
CA GLU A 119 22.97 -9.10 0.47
C GLU A 119 23.06 -7.85 1.36
N ARG A 120 22.08 -7.64 2.26
CA ARG A 120 21.92 -6.40 3.05
C ARG A 120 21.95 -5.15 2.17
N ILE A 121 21.25 -5.20 1.05
CA ILE A 121 21.18 -4.09 0.08
C ILE A 121 19.77 -3.54 0.09
N VAL A 122 19.63 -2.22 0.29
CA VAL A 122 18.37 -1.49 0.12
C VAL A 122 18.02 -1.50 -1.37
N GLN A 123 16.84 -2.01 -1.69
CA GLN A 123 16.32 -2.00 -3.05
C GLN A 123 15.57 -0.68 -3.27
N VAL A 124 15.98 0.08 -4.26
CA VAL A 124 15.28 1.29 -4.68
C VAL A 124 14.48 0.96 -5.92
N ALA A 125 13.18 1.25 -5.96
CA ALA A 125 12.33 0.94 -7.11
C ALA A 125 11.42 2.12 -7.46
N VAL A 126 11.07 2.27 -8.73
CA VAL A 126 10.06 3.23 -9.15
C VAL A 126 8.68 2.62 -8.94
N ALA A 127 7.88 3.21 -8.07
CA ALA A 127 6.51 2.76 -7.80
C ALA A 127 5.64 3.94 -7.33
N ASP A 128 4.32 3.77 -7.50
CA ASP A 128 3.29 4.68 -7.02
C ASP A 128 2.68 4.08 -5.75
N LEU A 129 3.27 4.42 -4.61
CA LEU A 129 2.84 3.97 -3.27
C LEU A 129 2.78 5.19 -2.35
N ASP A 130 1.63 5.37 -1.71
CA ASP A 130 1.37 6.50 -0.82
C ASP A 130 1.95 6.29 0.58
N GLU A 131 1.91 5.06 1.10
CA GLU A 131 2.28 4.75 2.50
C GLU A 131 3.19 3.52 2.57
N GLY A 132 4.23 3.62 3.40
CA GLY A 132 5.12 2.52 3.72
C GLY A 132 4.59 1.63 4.85
N PHE A 133 5.21 0.47 5.03
CA PHE A 133 4.90 -0.43 6.14
C PHE A 133 6.10 -1.29 6.55
N ILE A 134 6.03 -1.80 7.77
CA ILE A 134 6.98 -2.74 8.35
C ILE A 134 6.25 -4.05 8.61
N ALA A 135 6.74 -5.13 8.02
CA ALA A 135 6.34 -6.50 8.30
C ALA A 135 7.48 -7.22 9.04
N ALA A 136 7.63 -6.93 10.34
CA ALA A 136 8.77 -7.39 11.14
C ALA A 136 8.90 -8.92 11.16
N ASP A 137 7.78 -9.64 11.26
CA ASP A 137 7.74 -11.10 11.26
C ASP A 137 8.24 -11.71 9.94
N LEU A 138 8.16 -10.95 8.85
CA LEU A 138 8.68 -11.34 7.53
C LEU A 138 10.08 -10.76 7.27
N GLY A 139 10.60 -9.93 8.17
CA GLY A 139 11.84 -9.19 7.97
C GLY A 139 11.79 -8.31 6.73
N PHE A 140 10.65 -7.66 6.46
CA PHE A 140 10.45 -6.83 5.27
C PHE A 140 9.98 -5.43 5.63
N VAL A 141 10.59 -4.43 4.99
CA VAL A 141 10.28 -3.01 5.19
C VAL A 141 10.07 -2.35 3.83
N VAL A 142 8.99 -1.58 3.72
CA VAL A 142 8.71 -0.71 2.59
C VAL A 142 8.67 0.72 3.10
N LEU A 143 9.52 1.57 2.54
CA LEU A 143 9.46 3.02 2.69
C LEU A 143 9.05 3.65 1.36
N THR A 144 8.26 4.71 1.43
CA THR A 144 7.97 5.57 0.29
C THR A 144 8.90 6.79 0.29
N TYR A 145 8.80 7.61 -0.75
CA TYR A 145 9.57 8.85 -0.85
C TYR A 145 9.06 9.93 0.11
N ASP A 146 7.81 9.82 0.58
CA ASP A 146 7.14 10.82 1.41
C ASP A 146 7.13 10.47 2.91
N ASP A 147 7.57 9.26 3.28
CA ASP A 147 7.80 8.85 4.68
C ASP A 147 8.91 9.71 5.34
#